data_AF-A0A2U2S5E1-F1
#
_entry.id   AF-A0A2U2S5E1-F1
#
_cell.length_a   1.000
_cell.length_b   1.000
_cell.length_c   1.000
_cell.angle_alpha   90.00
_cell.angle_beta   90.00
_cell.angle_gamma   90.00
#
_symmetry.space_group_name_H-M   'P 1'
#
loop_
_entity.id
_entity.type
_entity.pdbx_description
1 polymer ?
#
loop_
_entity_poly.entity_id
_entity_poly.type
_entity_poly.pdbx_seq_one_letter_code
_entity_poly.pdbx_strand_id
1 'polypeptide(L)'
;QVVWGFWKPSPPTPLPAGEGSIPSPPTPLPAGEGSSPSPPTSLSAKEGSSLLSSLGRRAAEEGCVWIYNQDLSQLTDIPDNTLDAVAALSALEHNPPERLPSVVQELMRVLKPGGLLLATLGASPDRDWLHEPSQGWCYSEATLRRAFDLAPETPSNYNRYAELMEALRDCVELRDNLARFYFRSGENGMPWGKWDPQYQSVGILKVKAA
;
A
#
# COMPACT_ATOMS: atom_id res chain seq x y z
N GLN A 1 -15.00 -5.42 -13.38
CA GLN A 1 -14.34 -5.19 -14.69
C GLN A 1 -12.95 -4.66 -14.38
N VAL A 2 -11.88 -5.29 -14.88
CA VAL A 2 -10.50 -4.97 -14.49
C VAL A 2 -9.83 -4.11 -15.56
N VAL A 3 -9.40 -2.91 -15.17
CA VAL A 3 -8.53 -2.05 -15.98
C VAL A 3 -7.09 -2.27 -15.49
N TRP A 4 -6.24 -2.74 -16.40
CA TRP A 4 -4.79 -2.83 -16.21
C TRP A 4 -4.14 -1.53 -16.67
N GLY A 5 -3.26 -0.94 -15.86
CA GLY A 5 -2.49 0.24 -16.24
C GLY A 5 -1.10 0.19 -15.65
N PHE A 6 -0.08 0.12 -16.52
CA PHE A 6 1.24 0.65 -16.18
C PHE A 6 1.09 2.16 -15.95
N TRP A 7 1.53 2.66 -14.80
CA TRP A 7 1.69 4.09 -14.59
C TRP A 7 2.79 4.57 -15.57
N LYS A 8 2.40 5.27 -16.63
CA LYS A 8 3.31 6.19 -17.37
C LYS A 8 3.08 7.60 -16.84
N PRO A 9 4.01 8.20 -16.07
CA PRO A 9 3.90 9.60 -15.74
C PRO A 9 4.12 10.40 -17.03
N SER A 10 3.22 11.33 -17.33
CA SER A 10 3.50 12.40 -18.29
C SER A 10 4.39 13.45 -17.60
N PRO A 11 5.22 14.20 -18.36
CA PRO A 11 6.27 15.04 -17.77
C PRO A 11 5.68 16.20 -16.97
N PRO A 12 6.21 16.55 -15.78
CA PRO A 12 5.77 17.71 -15.04
C PRO A 12 6.35 19.00 -15.65
N THR A 13 5.47 19.95 -15.96
CA THR A 13 5.80 21.38 -16.10
C THR A 13 6.37 21.90 -14.77
N PRO A 14 7.45 22.70 -14.73
CA PRO A 14 8.09 23.08 -13.48
C PRO A 14 7.44 24.33 -12.86
N LEU A 15 7.27 24.33 -11.53
CA LEU A 15 7.11 25.54 -10.70
C LEU A 15 7.90 25.39 -9.36
N PRO A 16 8.29 26.50 -8.72
CA PRO A 16 9.64 26.66 -8.18
C PRO A 16 9.83 26.28 -6.70
N ALA A 17 11.11 26.18 -6.34
CA ALA A 17 11.65 25.83 -5.03
C ALA A 17 11.25 26.78 -3.91
N GLY A 18 10.99 26.21 -2.73
CA GLY A 18 10.94 26.91 -1.44
C GLY A 18 11.60 26.03 -0.38
N GLU A 19 12.73 26.50 0.16
CA GLU A 19 13.49 25.88 1.26
C GLU A 19 12.74 26.00 2.59
N GLY A 20 12.77 24.93 3.39
CA GLY A 20 12.28 24.92 4.77
C GLY A 20 12.93 23.78 5.56
N SER A 21 13.82 24.15 6.48
CA SER A 21 14.67 23.28 7.29
C SER A 21 13.89 22.43 8.30
N ILE A 22 14.25 21.15 8.45
CA ILE A 22 13.72 20.23 9.48
C ILE A 22 14.74 20.12 10.62
N PRO A 23 14.37 20.24 11.93
CA PRO A 23 15.29 19.99 13.03
C PRO A 23 15.40 18.50 13.38
N SER A 24 16.60 18.10 13.84
CA SER A 24 17.05 16.73 14.12
C SER A 24 16.29 15.99 15.26
N PRO A 25 16.29 14.65 15.28
CA PRO A 25 15.65 13.85 16.34
C PRO A 25 16.55 13.68 17.59
N PRO A 26 15.97 13.49 18.79
CA PRO A 26 16.75 13.12 19.98
C PRO A 26 17.02 11.60 20.07
N THR A 27 18.20 11.29 20.60
CA THR A 27 18.87 9.99 20.85
C THR A 27 18.13 9.08 21.86
N PRO A 28 18.31 7.73 21.86
CA PRO A 28 17.50 6.81 22.66
C PRO A 28 18.07 6.53 24.07
N LEU A 29 17.21 6.06 24.99
CA LEU A 29 17.57 5.56 26.33
C LEU A 29 16.95 4.15 26.57
N PRO A 30 17.51 3.37 27.52
CA PRO A 30 17.80 1.95 27.33
C PRO A 30 16.74 0.97 27.86
N ALA A 31 16.92 -0.29 27.46
CA ALA A 31 16.16 -1.46 27.85
C ALA A 31 16.15 -1.74 29.36
N GLY A 32 14.99 -2.15 29.86
CA GLY A 32 14.79 -2.76 31.18
C GLY A 32 13.46 -3.52 31.20
N GLU A 33 13.54 -4.83 31.43
CA GLU A 33 12.42 -5.76 31.57
C GLU A 33 11.59 -5.47 32.83
N GLY A 34 10.26 -5.60 32.74
CA GLY A 34 9.38 -5.48 33.90
C GLY A 34 7.89 -5.48 33.55
N SER A 35 7.22 -6.56 33.91
CA SER A 35 5.81 -6.91 33.73
C SER A 35 4.75 -5.87 34.18
N SER A 36 3.65 -5.79 33.41
CA SER A 36 2.25 -5.37 33.75
C SER A 36 1.71 -4.09 33.05
N PRO A 37 0.39 -4.00 32.77
CA PRO A 37 -0.17 -3.19 31.69
C PRO A 37 -0.51 -1.74 32.10
N SER A 38 -0.45 -0.81 31.13
CA SER A 38 -0.89 0.58 31.27
C SER A 38 -2.22 0.83 30.53
N PRO A 39 -3.12 1.72 31.03
CA PRO A 39 -4.49 1.88 30.55
C PRO A 39 -4.62 2.86 29.37
N PRO A 40 -5.78 2.89 28.66
CA PRO A 40 -6.03 3.87 27.60
C PRO A 40 -6.32 5.25 28.20
N THR A 41 -5.69 6.29 27.66
CA THR A 41 -6.00 7.68 28.01
C THR A 41 -7.30 8.10 27.33
N SER A 42 -8.36 8.23 28.11
CA SER A 42 -9.60 8.92 27.75
C SER A 42 -9.47 10.41 28.09
N LEU A 43 -9.82 11.28 27.14
CA LEU A 43 -10.16 12.67 27.42
C LEU A 43 -11.67 12.75 27.71
N SER A 44 -11.98 13.33 28.87
CA SER A 44 -13.28 13.32 29.55
C SER A 44 -14.43 13.96 28.74
N ALA A 45 -15.59 13.30 28.78
CA ALA A 45 -16.88 13.83 28.37
C ALA A 45 -17.64 14.40 29.57
N LYS A 46 -18.25 15.59 29.41
CA LYS A 46 -19.68 15.88 29.68
C LYS A 46 -19.92 17.39 29.73
N GLU A 47 -20.69 17.89 28.77
CA GLU A 47 -21.83 18.82 28.88
C GLU A 47 -22.00 19.58 27.56
N GLY A 48 -23.08 19.26 26.82
CA GLY A 48 -23.35 19.94 25.55
C GLY A 48 -24.43 19.33 24.67
N SER A 49 -25.43 18.65 25.24
CA SER A 49 -26.49 17.96 24.49
C SER A 49 -27.53 18.90 23.83
N SER A 50 -27.21 20.18 23.60
CA SER A 50 -28.17 21.16 23.04
C SER A 50 -27.57 22.13 22.01
N LEU A 51 -26.24 22.14 21.80
CA LEU A 51 -25.57 23.08 20.87
C LEU A 51 -25.06 22.43 19.56
N LEU A 52 -25.20 21.11 19.42
CA LEU A 52 -24.66 20.37 18.25
C LEU A 52 -25.58 20.36 17.03
N SER A 53 -26.83 20.81 17.13
CA SER A 53 -27.74 20.86 15.97
C SER A 53 -27.49 22.08 15.06
N SER A 54 -26.80 23.11 15.55
CA SER A 54 -26.56 24.36 14.78
C SER A 54 -25.11 24.53 14.28
N LEU A 55 -24.15 23.74 14.76
CA LEU A 55 -22.76 23.74 14.29
C LEU A 55 -22.46 22.66 13.24
N GLY A 56 -23.32 21.64 13.10
CA GLY A 56 -23.12 20.50 12.20
C GLY A 56 -23.32 20.77 10.69
N ARG A 57 -23.62 22.01 10.29
CA ARG A 57 -23.84 22.36 8.86
C ARG A 57 -22.67 23.05 8.16
N ARG A 58 -21.57 23.38 8.85
CA ARG A 58 -20.44 24.11 8.24
C ARG A 58 -19.11 23.37 8.19
N ALA A 59 -18.97 22.24 8.88
CA ALA A 59 -17.76 21.41 8.82
C ALA A 59 -17.78 20.33 7.73
N ALA A 60 -18.89 20.24 6.96
CA ALA A 60 -19.08 19.23 5.92
C ALA A 60 -18.47 19.61 4.55
N GLU A 61 -17.75 20.72 4.46
CA GLU A 61 -17.17 21.21 3.19
C GLU A 61 -15.68 20.86 3.02
N GLU A 62 -15.00 20.37 4.06
CA GLU A 62 -13.59 20.01 4.01
C GLU A 62 -13.40 18.50 4.18
N GLY A 63 -12.58 17.89 3.32
CA GLY A 63 -12.21 16.49 3.43
C GLY A 63 -11.44 16.22 4.72
N CYS A 64 -11.67 15.07 5.34
CA CYS A 64 -10.96 14.64 6.54
C CYS A 64 -10.05 13.44 6.22
N VAL A 65 -8.87 13.39 6.84
CA VAL A 65 -7.93 12.26 6.74
C VAL A 65 -7.75 11.66 8.13
N TRP A 66 -7.96 10.35 8.23
CA TRP A 66 -7.73 9.56 9.44
C TRP A 66 -6.50 8.68 9.23
N ILE A 67 -5.65 8.59 10.24
CA ILE A 67 -4.45 7.75 10.23
C ILE A 67 -4.60 6.68 11.30
N TYR A 68 -4.53 5.42 10.90
CA TYR A 68 -4.63 4.26 11.78
C TYR A 68 -3.29 3.53 11.81
N ASN A 69 -2.86 3.10 13.00
CA ASN A 69 -1.73 2.20 13.17
C ASN A 69 -2.27 0.84 13.61
N GLN A 70 -2.51 -0.04 12.63
CA GLN A 70 -3.13 -1.35 12.83
C GLN A 70 -2.49 -2.41 11.94
N ASP A 71 -2.66 -3.67 12.33
CA ASP A 71 -2.34 -4.81 11.49
C ASP A 71 -3.38 -4.92 10.35
N LEU A 72 -2.94 -4.96 9.10
CA LEU A 72 -3.85 -5.05 7.95
C LEU A 72 -4.68 -6.35 7.91
N SER A 73 -4.28 -7.38 8.66
CA SER A 73 -5.09 -8.58 8.84
C SER A 73 -6.18 -8.45 9.90
N GLN A 74 -6.20 -7.36 10.68
CA GLN A 74 -7.17 -7.08 11.74
C GLN A 74 -7.39 -5.56 11.91
N LEU A 75 -8.28 -5.00 11.09
CA LEU A 75 -8.64 -3.59 11.09
C LEU A 75 -9.74 -3.30 12.13
N THR A 76 -9.40 -3.42 13.42
CA THR A 76 -10.37 -3.40 14.54
C THR A 76 -11.17 -2.10 14.67
N ASP A 77 -10.63 -0.98 14.19
CA ASP A 77 -11.28 0.34 14.30
C ASP A 77 -12.12 0.66 13.06
N ILE A 78 -12.10 -0.21 12.03
CA ILE A 78 -12.83 -0.02 10.78
C ILE A 78 -13.92 -1.10 10.67
N PRO A 79 -15.21 -0.70 10.79
CA PRO A 79 -16.32 -1.65 10.69
C PRO A 79 -16.48 -2.23 9.28
N ASP A 80 -17.18 -3.35 9.19
CA ASP A 80 -17.59 -3.95 7.93
C ASP A 80 -18.32 -2.95 7.04
N ASN A 81 -18.13 -3.05 5.73
CA ASN A 81 -18.90 -2.29 4.74
C ASN A 81 -18.89 -0.76 4.96
N THR A 82 -17.75 -0.21 5.36
CA THR A 82 -17.60 1.23 5.64
C THR A 82 -16.92 1.97 4.50
N LEU A 83 -15.97 1.34 3.81
CA LEU A 83 -15.15 1.96 2.78
C LEU A 83 -15.72 1.73 1.38
N ASP A 84 -15.70 2.76 0.53
CA ASP A 84 -16.08 2.64 -0.88
C ASP A 84 -14.93 2.06 -1.73
N ALA A 85 -13.68 2.33 -1.34
CA ALA A 85 -12.49 1.82 -2.00
C ALA A 85 -11.32 1.66 -1.02
N VAL A 86 -10.41 0.75 -1.36
CA VAL A 86 -9.11 0.53 -0.73
C VAL A 86 -8.04 0.59 -1.82
N ALA A 87 -7.01 1.42 -1.63
CA ALA A 87 -5.84 1.48 -2.49
C ALA A 87 -4.60 1.02 -1.70
N ALA A 88 -4.01 -0.10 -2.11
CA ALA A 88 -2.85 -0.72 -1.47
C ALA A 88 -1.65 -0.71 -2.43
N LEU A 89 -0.88 0.37 -2.41
CA LEU A 89 0.23 0.59 -3.35
C LEU A 89 1.55 0.09 -2.75
N SER A 90 2.06 -1.05 -3.24
CA SER A 90 3.28 -1.69 -2.74
C SER A 90 3.29 -1.89 -1.23
N ALA A 91 2.11 -2.12 -0.64
CA ALA A 91 1.92 -2.29 0.79
C ALA A 91 1.72 -3.76 1.18
N LEU A 92 1.10 -4.54 0.31
CA LEU A 92 0.73 -5.94 0.61
C LEU A 92 1.93 -6.89 0.51
N GLU A 93 2.98 -6.51 -0.22
CA GLU A 93 4.20 -7.29 -0.44
C GLU A 93 5.03 -7.53 0.84
N HIS A 94 4.71 -6.88 1.95
CA HIS A 94 5.34 -7.18 3.25
C HIS A 94 4.71 -8.37 3.98
N ASN A 95 3.76 -9.08 3.35
CA ASN A 95 3.12 -10.25 3.92
C ASN A 95 3.62 -11.52 3.23
N PRO A 96 4.01 -12.57 3.98
CA PRO A 96 4.35 -13.84 3.35
C PRO A 96 3.16 -14.44 2.60
N PRO A 97 3.39 -15.28 1.57
CA PRO A 97 2.34 -15.85 0.72
C PRO A 97 1.18 -16.50 1.48
N GLU A 98 1.46 -17.11 2.64
CA GLU A 98 0.48 -17.81 3.47
C GLU A 98 -0.42 -16.83 4.24
N ARG A 99 0.07 -15.62 4.51
CA ARG A 99 -0.67 -14.58 5.26
C ARG A 99 -1.43 -13.63 4.35
N LEU A 100 -0.99 -13.45 3.10
CA LEU A 100 -1.64 -12.55 2.16
C LEU A 100 -3.17 -12.79 2.01
N PRO A 101 -3.69 -14.04 1.97
CA PRO A 101 -5.13 -14.28 1.88
C PRO A 101 -5.93 -13.66 3.04
N SER A 102 -5.45 -13.76 4.29
CA SER A 102 -6.19 -13.20 5.43
C SER A 102 -6.19 -11.67 5.44
N VAL A 103 -5.09 -11.06 5.01
CA VAL A 103 -5.01 -9.61 4.80
C VAL A 103 -6.01 -9.16 3.74
N VAL A 104 -6.04 -9.83 2.57
CA VAL A 104 -6.99 -9.47 1.51
C VAL A 104 -8.44 -9.67 1.98
N GLN A 105 -8.74 -10.74 2.71
CA GLN A 105 -10.07 -10.96 3.28
C GLN A 105 -10.50 -9.81 4.20
N GLU A 106 -9.59 -9.31 5.04
CA GLU A 106 -9.87 -8.20 5.94
C GLU A 106 -10.11 -6.88 5.18
N LEU A 107 -9.31 -6.60 4.15
CA LEU A 107 -9.55 -5.45 3.27
C LEU A 107 -10.89 -5.56 2.53
N MET A 108 -11.30 -6.78 2.15
CA MET A 108 -12.61 -7.02 1.55
C MET A 108 -13.75 -6.90 2.57
N ARG A 109 -13.54 -7.21 3.86
CA ARG A 109 -14.54 -7.05 4.93
C ARG A 109 -14.96 -5.58 5.07
N VAL A 110 -13.97 -4.67 5.15
CA VAL A 110 -14.21 -3.23 5.36
C VAL A 110 -14.83 -2.53 4.15
N LEU A 111 -14.69 -3.08 2.94
CA LEU A 111 -15.32 -2.55 1.73
C LEU A 111 -16.84 -2.74 1.75
N LYS A 112 -17.60 -1.75 1.29
CA LYS A 112 -19.04 -1.88 0.98
C LYS A 112 -19.26 -2.89 -0.15
N PRO A 113 -20.46 -3.49 -0.26
CA PRO A 113 -20.84 -4.24 -1.47
C PRO A 113 -20.67 -3.36 -2.72
N GLY A 114 -20.02 -3.89 -3.75
CA GLY A 114 -19.62 -3.13 -4.94
C GLY A 114 -18.35 -2.27 -4.78
N GLY A 115 -17.76 -2.20 -3.59
CA GLY A 115 -16.52 -1.46 -3.32
C GLY A 115 -15.29 -2.06 -4.00
N LEU A 116 -14.25 -1.22 -4.17
CA LEU A 116 -13.07 -1.55 -4.97
C LEU A 116 -11.82 -1.76 -4.11
N LEU A 117 -11.09 -2.85 -4.35
CA LEU A 117 -9.71 -3.03 -3.90
C LEU A 117 -8.77 -2.88 -5.10
N LEU A 118 -7.91 -1.87 -5.07
CA LEU A 118 -6.82 -1.62 -6.03
C LEU A 118 -5.50 -1.92 -5.32
N ALA A 119 -4.75 -2.91 -5.78
CA ALA A 119 -3.46 -3.27 -5.20
C ALA A 119 -2.35 -3.25 -6.25
N THR A 120 -1.14 -2.84 -5.87
CA THR A 120 0.08 -3.08 -6.65
C THR A 120 1.08 -3.86 -5.80
N LEU A 121 1.67 -4.93 -6.36
CA LEU A 121 2.61 -5.82 -5.67
C LEU A 121 3.76 -6.22 -6.60
N GLY A 122 4.81 -6.83 -6.07
CA GLY A 122 5.84 -7.51 -6.86
C GLY A 122 5.33 -8.79 -7.53
N ALA A 123 5.69 -9.00 -8.80
CA ALA A 123 5.34 -10.21 -9.56
C ALA A 123 6.55 -11.12 -9.74
N SER A 124 6.32 -12.43 -9.63
CA SER A 124 7.28 -13.49 -9.94
C SER A 124 6.72 -14.43 -11.00
N PRO A 125 7.52 -14.86 -12.00
CA PRO A 125 7.01 -15.69 -13.09
C PRO A 125 6.66 -17.11 -12.64
N ASP A 126 7.40 -17.66 -11.67
CA ASP A 126 7.37 -19.10 -11.37
C ASP A 126 7.01 -19.40 -9.91
N ARG A 127 7.78 -18.84 -8.97
CA ARG A 127 7.67 -19.14 -7.53
C ARG A 127 7.73 -17.87 -6.70
N ASP A 128 7.04 -17.86 -5.57
CA ASP A 128 7.10 -16.75 -4.64
C ASP A 128 8.52 -16.62 -4.06
N TRP A 129 9.01 -15.39 -3.90
CA TRP A 129 10.32 -15.14 -3.29
C TRP A 129 10.34 -13.78 -2.60
N LEU A 130 11.17 -13.64 -1.57
CA LEU A 130 11.39 -12.39 -0.86
C LEU A 130 12.55 -11.64 -1.52
N HIS A 131 12.30 -10.42 -2.00
CA HIS A 131 13.37 -9.54 -2.46
C HIS A 131 14.01 -8.86 -1.25
N GLU A 132 15.16 -9.39 -0.80
CA GLU A 132 15.81 -8.95 0.44
C GLU A 132 16.14 -7.45 0.45
N PRO A 133 16.60 -6.80 -0.64
CA PRO A 133 16.87 -5.38 -0.61
C PRO A 133 15.66 -4.49 -0.33
N SER A 134 14.45 -4.90 -0.77
CA SER A 134 13.21 -4.14 -0.50
C SER A 134 12.37 -4.72 0.63
N GLN A 135 12.72 -5.90 1.16
CA GLN A 135 11.93 -6.66 2.13
C GLN A 135 10.48 -6.89 1.67
N GLY A 136 10.29 -7.03 0.35
CA GLY A 136 8.99 -7.24 -0.30
C GLY A 136 8.93 -8.57 -1.03
N TRP A 137 7.84 -9.30 -0.86
CA TRP A 137 7.55 -10.54 -1.57
C TRP A 137 7.12 -10.27 -3.01
N CYS A 138 7.70 -11.04 -3.92
CA CYS A 138 7.26 -11.14 -5.31
C CYS A 138 6.42 -12.41 -5.47
N TYR A 139 5.19 -12.27 -5.95
CA TYR A 139 4.22 -13.36 -5.99
C TYR A 139 4.01 -13.92 -7.39
N SER A 140 3.89 -15.25 -7.44
CA SER A 140 3.39 -16.01 -8.58
C SER A 140 1.91 -15.72 -8.83
N GLU A 141 1.48 -15.92 -10.08
CA GLU A 141 0.06 -15.82 -10.45
C GLU A 141 -0.82 -16.73 -9.59
N ALA A 142 -0.36 -17.95 -9.32
CA ALA A 142 -1.11 -18.93 -8.54
C ALA A 142 -1.38 -18.42 -7.11
N THR A 143 -0.39 -17.82 -6.46
CA THR A 143 -0.56 -17.24 -5.12
C THR A 143 -1.49 -16.04 -5.15
N LEU A 144 -1.35 -15.14 -6.12
CA LEU A 144 -2.24 -13.98 -6.23
C LEU A 144 -3.68 -14.37 -6.51
N ARG A 145 -3.92 -15.33 -7.42
CA ARG A 145 -5.28 -15.85 -7.68
C ARG A 145 -5.93 -16.44 -6.44
N ARG A 146 -5.17 -17.19 -5.64
CA ARG A 146 -5.65 -17.76 -4.38
C ARG A 146 -5.93 -16.67 -3.34
N ALA A 147 -4.97 -15.77 -3.12
CA ALA A 147 -5.09 -14.74 -2.08
C ALA A 147 -6.21 -13.74 -2.35
N PHE A 148 -6.41 -13.39 -3.63
CA PHE A 148 -7.48 -12.49 -4.05
C PHE A 148 -8.75 -13.21 -4.46
N ASP A 149 -8.85 -14.54 -4.32
CA ASP A 149 -10.01 -15.33 -4.73
C ASP A 149 -10.49 -14.91 -6.14
N LEU A 150 -9.56 -15.01 -7.11
CA LEU A 150 -9.79 -14.64 -8.50
C LEU A 150 -10.26 -15.87 -9.29
N ALA A 151 -11.35 -15.72 -10.03
CA ALA A 151 -11.84 -16.76 -10.93
C ALA A 151 -10.76 -17.15 -11.96
N PRO A 152 -10.67 -18.43 -12.37
CA PRO A 152 -9.73 -18.89 -13.40
C PRO A 152 -9.75 -18.05 -14.68
N GLU A 153 -10.93 -17.56 -15.06
CA GLU A 153 -11.23 -16.78 -16.26
C GLU A 153 -10.81 -15.31 -16.12
N THR A 154 -10.39 -14.89 -14.93
CA THR A 154 -9.88 -13.54 -14.69
C THR A 154 -8.69 -13.29 -15.64
N PRO A 155 -8.76 -12.26 -16.50
CA PRO A 155 -7.68 -11.95 -17.42
C PRO A 155 -6.36 -11.72 -16.69
N SER A 156 -5.28 -12.19 -17.28
CA SER A 156 -3.93 -12.09 -16.72
C SER A 156 -2.93 -11.92 -17.86
N ASN A 157 -1.83 -11.23 -17.56
CA ASN A 157 -0.70 -11.02 -18.45
C ASN A 157 0.59 -11.68 -17.92
N TYR A 158 0.51 -12.59 -16.94
CA TYR A 158 1.67 -13.33 -16.45
C TYR A 158 2.34 -14.18 -17.53
N ASN A 159 1.59 -14.63 -18.54
CA ASN A 159 2.15 -15.28 -19.73
C ASN A 159 3.07 -14.36 -20.57
N ARG A 160 3.03 -13.04 -20.35
CA ARG A 160 3.89 -12.03 -20.99
C ARG A 160 4.97 -11.50 -20.05
N TYR A 161 5.24 -12.18 -18.92
CA TYR A 161 6.21 -11.71 -17.93
C TYR A 161 7.57 -11.37 -18.54
N ALA A 162 8.16 -12.28 -19.34
CA ALA A 162 9.47 -12.05 -19.94
C ALA A 162 9.49 -10.82 -20.87
N GLU A 163 8.46 -10.66 -21.71
CA GLU A 163 8.31 -9.51 -22.60
C GLU A 163 8.20 -8.19 -21.81
N LEU A 164 7.36 -8.17 -20.77
CA LEU A 164 7.12 -6.99 -19.94
C LEU A 164 8.33 -6.63 -19.08
N MET A 165 9.05 -7.63 -18.58
CA MET A 165 10.28 -7.44 -17.82
C MET A 165 11.40 -6.85 -18.68
N GLU A 166 11.52 -7.30 -19.93
CA GLU A 166 12.48 -6.72 -20.88
C GLU A 166 12.11 -5.28 -21.22
N ALA A 167 10.83 -5.02 -21.50
CA ALA A 167 10.35 -3.66 -21.73
C ALA A 167 10.58 -2.73 -20.52
N LEU A 168 10.49 -3.26 -19.30
CA LEU A 168 10.85 -2.54 -18.08
C LEU A 168 12.35 -2.23 -18.07
N ARG A 169 13.22 -3.22 -18.28
CA ARG A 169 14.69 -3.02 -18.30
C ARG A 169 15.12 -1.99 -19.34
N ASP A 170 14.48 -1.98 -20.51
CA ASP A 170 14.74 -1.04 -21.59
C ASP A 170 14.10 0.34 -21.40
N CYS A 171 13.35 0.56 -20.31
CA CYS A 171 12.64 1.81 -20.07
C CYS A 171 13.59 2.95 -19.66
N VAL A 172 14.03 3.72 -20.64
CA VAL A 172 14.86 4.93 -20.47
C VAL A 172 14.22 5.93 -19.51
N GLU A 173 12.91 6.15 -19.60
CA GLU A 173 12.17 7.09 -18.74
C GLU A 173 12.33 6.72 -17.26
N LEU A 174 12.13 5.45 -16.89
CA LEU A 174 12.22 5.02 -15.49
C LEU A 174 13.68 4.96 -15.01
N ARG A 175 14.60 4.53 -15.89
CA ARG A 175 16.04 4.50 -15.61
C ARG A 175 16.58 5.89 -15.28
N ASP A 176 16.28 6.88 -16.13
CA ASP A 176 16.88 8.20 -16.05
C ASP A 176 16.18 9.08 -14.99
N ASN A 177 14.95 8.72 -14.57
CA ASN A 177 14.19 9.40 -13.53
C ASN A 177 14.11 8.62 -12.21
N LEU A 178 15.12 7.79 -11.91
CA LEU A 178 15.21 7.13 -10.60
C LEU A 178 15.16 8.15 -9.46
N ALA A 179 14.32 7.88 -8.46
CA ALA A 179 14.20 8.74 -7.31
C ALA A 179 15.54 8.87 -6.55
N ARG A 180 15.84 10.09 -6.08
CA ARG A 180 17.14 10.43 -5.45
C ARG A 180 17.52 9.53 -4.26
N PHE A 181 16.56 8.90 -3.59
CA PHE A 181 16.86 8.04 -2.45
C PHE A 181 17.55 6.73 -2.86
N TYR A 182 17.33 6.22 -4.09
CA TYR A 182 17.99 5.01 -4.59
C TYR A 182 19.52 5.18 -4.68
N PHE A 183 20.00 6.41 -4.81
CA PHE A 183 21.43 6.73 -4.87
C PHE A 183 22.11 6.79 -3.48
N ARG A 184 21.36 6.66 -2.39
CA ARG A 184 21.87 6.89 -1.01
C ARG A 184 22.27 5.63 -0.26
N SER A 185 21.74 4.46 -0.62
CA SER A 185 22.01 3.20 0.07
C SER A 185 22.01 2.01 -0.91
N GLY A 186 22.57 0.88 -0.44
CA GLY A 186 22.43 -0.41 -1.11
C GLY A 186 21.22 -1.24 -0.64
N GLU A 187 20.51 -0.77 0.39
CA GLU A 187 19.39 -1.47 1.03
C GLU A 187 18.06 -0.96 0.48
N ASN A 188 17.84 -1.14 -0.83
CA ASN A 188 16.61 -0.75 -1.51
C ASN A 188 16.45 -1.49 -2.85
N GLY A 189 15.36 -1.22 -3.55
CA GLY A 189 15.02 -1.81 -4.85
C GLY A 189 16.00 -1.55 -6.01
N MET A 190 16.82 -0.50 -5.93
CA MET A 190 17.77 -0.10 -6.99
C MET A 190 19.08 0.40 -6.34
N PRO A 191 19.91 -0.50 -5.81
CA PRO A 191 21.09 -0.16 -5.03
C PRO A 191 22.00 0.82 -5.75
N TRP A 192 22.37 1.91 -5.07
CA TRP A 192 23.28 2.93 -5.59
C TRP A 192 22.81 3.59 -6.90
N GLY A 193 21.50 3.60 -7.15
CA GLY A 193 20.90 4.14 -8.36
C GLY A 193 21.20 3.34 -9.62
N LYS A 194 21.69 2.09 -9.46
CA LYS A 194 21.86 1.19 -10.60
C LYS A 194 20.48 0.71 -11.05
N TRP A 195 20.12 1.02 -12.29
CA TRP A 195 18.93 0.46 -12.91
C TRP A 195 19.16 -1.01 -13.26
N ASP A 196 18.55 -1.88 -12.46
CA ASP A 196 18.63 -3.33 -12.61
C ASP A 196 17.37 -3.95 -11.98
N PRO A 197 16.17 -3.70 -12.55
CA PRO A 197 14.94 -4.24 -11.99
C PRO A 197 15.02 -5.77 -11.94
N GLN A 198 14.72 -6.34 -10.77
CA GLN A 198 14.72 -7.78 -10.53
C GLN A 198 13.33 -8.40 -10.66
N TYR A 199 12.29 -7.58 -10.56
CA TYR A 199 10.89 -7.95 -10.73
C TYR A 199 10.11 -6.81 -11.38
N GLN A 200 8.97 -7.13 -11.98
CA GLN A 200 7.98 -6.16 -12.41
C GLN A 200 6.86 -6.04 -11.37
N SER A 201 6.24 -4.86 -11.28
CA SER A 201 5.01 -4.70 -10.50
C SER A 201 3.81 -5.30 -11.25
N VAL A 202 2.85 -5.83 -10.50
CA VAL A 202 1.54 -6.26 -10.99
C VAL A 202 0.44 -5.50 -10.25
N GLY A 203 -0.60 -5.11 -10.98
CA GLY A 203 -1.81 -4.49 -10.42
C GLY A 203 -2.93 -5.52 -10.25
N ILE A 204 -3.74 -5.42 -9.20
CA ILE A 204 -4.96 -6.22 -9.05
C ILE A 204 -6.12 -5.28 -8.73
N LEU A 205 -7.22 -5.43 -9.46
CA LEU A 205 -8.50 -4.80 -9.16
C LEU A 205 -9.51 -5.88 -8.79
N LYS A 206 -9.97 -5.87 -7.53
CA LYS A 206 -11.04 -6.75 -7.05
C LYS A 206 -12.25 -5.89 -6.66
N VAL A 207 -13.44 -6.36 -7.03
CA VAL A 207 -14.71 -5.73 -6.65
C VAL A 207 -15.40 -6.62 -5.64
N LYS A 208 -15.87 -6.04 -4.53
CA LYS A 208 -16.68 -6.80 -3.56
C LYS A 208 -18.02 -7.15 -4.19
N ALA A 209 -18.46 -8.39 -4.02
CA ALA A 209 -19.79 -8.81 -4.46
C ALA A 209 -20.87 -7.92 -3.81
N ALA A 210 -21.97 -7.71 -4.55
CA ALA A 210 -23.13 -6.95 -4.10
C ALA A 210 -23.92 -7.71 -3.03
#